data_AF-A0A359E6Y9-F1
#
_entry.id   AF-A0A359E6Y9-F1
#
_cell.length_a   1.000
_cell.length_b   1.000
_cell.length_c   1.000
_cell.angle_alpha   90.00
_cell.angle_beta   90.00
_cell.angle_gamma   90.00
#
_symmetry.space_group_name_H-M   'P 1'
#
loop_
_entity.id
_entity.type
_entity.pdbx_description
1 polymer ?
#
loop_
_entity_poly.entity_id
_entity_poly.type
_entity_poly.pdbx_seq_one_letter_code
_entity_poly.pdbx_strand_id
1 'polypeptide(L)' 'MSKNPLVIGVAGGSGSGKTTVVNYICDEFAADNILRIEHDSYYRELQHLPFEERVKQN' A
#
# COMPACT_ATOMS: atom_id res chain seq x y z
N MET A 1 9.95 -14.48 -24.29
CA MET A 1 9.39 -13.14 -24.00
C MET A 1 9.72 -12.81 -22.56
N SER A 2 10.28 -11.63 -22.25
CA SER A 2 10.41 -11.24 -20.83
C SER A 2 9.02 -10.90 -20.31
N LYS A 3 8.59 -11.58 -19.24
CA LYS A 3 7.36 -11.25 -18.52
C LYS A 3 7.70 -10.10 -17.59
N ASN A 4 7.57 -8.87 -18.07
CA ASN A 4 7.63 -7.71 -17.17
C ASN A 4 6.27 -7.62 -16.45
N PRO A 5 6.25 -7.46 -15.11
CA PRO A 5 5.01 -7.32 -14.38
C PRO A 5 4.32 -5.99 -14.73
N LEU A 6 2.98 -5.99 -14.77
CA LEU A 6 2.19 -4.77 -14.79
C LEU A 6 2.12 -4.21 -13.38
N VAL A 7 2.43 -2.92 -13.21
CA VAL A 7 2.36 -2.22 -11.94
C VAL A 7 1.22 -1.21 -11.98
N ILE A 8 0.31 -1.29 -11.00
CA ILE A 8 -0.84 -0.37 -10.85
C ILE A 8 -0.72 0.32 -9.51
N GLY A 9 -0.63 1.65 -9.52
CA GLY A 9 -0.65 2.47 -8.30
C GLY A 9 -2.08 2.91 -7.95
N VAL A 10 -2.48 2.73 -6.69
CA VAL A 10 -3.80 3.17 -6.19
C VAL A 10 -3.60 4.23 -5.11
N ALA A 11 -4.09 5.45 -5.34
CA ALA A 11 -3.92 6.60 -4.47
C ALA A 11 -5.25 7.27 -4.13
N GLY A 12 -5.27 8.11 -3.09
CA GLY A 12 -6.49 8.77 -2.58
C GLY A 12 -6.45 9.01 -1.06
N GLY A 13 -7.32 9.90 -0.56
CA GLY A 13 -7.41 10.23 0.86
C GLY A 13 -7.88 9.07 1.75
N SER A 14 -7.74 9.22 3.08
CA SER A 14 -8.33 8.25 4.02
C SER A 14 -9.85 8.18 3.83
N GLY A 15 -10.43 6.98 3.93
CA GLY A 15 -11.87 6.76 3.71
C GLY A 15 -12.34 6.80 2.24
N SER A 16 -11.46 7.03 1.25
CA SER A 16 -11.86 7.14 -0.16
C SER A 16 -12.17 5.80 -0.86
N GLY A 17 -12.13 4.67 -0.14
CA GLY A 17 -12.43 3.34 -0.69
C GLY A 17 -11.30 2.62 -1.43
N LYS A 18 -10.04 3.09 -1.34
CA LYS A 18 -8.87 2.45 -2.00
C LYS A 18 -8.77 0.96 -1.69
N THR A 19 -8.83 0.60 -0.42
CA THR A 19 -8.74 -0.78 0.06
C THR A 19 -9.83 -1.65 -0.54
N THR A 20 -11.05 -1.12 -0.66
CA THR A 20 -12.19 -1.82 -1.26
C THR A 20 -11.95 -2.12 -2.74
N VAL A 21 -11.48 -1.14 -3.51
CA VAL A 21 -11.17 -1.33 -4.93
C VAL A 21 -10.05 -2.34 -5.13
N VAL A 22 -8.98 -2.25 -4.33
CA VAL A 22 -7.86 -3.21 -4.40
C VAL A 22 -8.32 -4.63 -4.05
N ASN A 23 -9.18 -4.80 -3.03
CA ASN A 23 -9.74 -6.11 -2.68
C ASN A 23 -10.50 -6.72 -3.86
N TYR A 24 -11.42 -5.96 -4.48
CA TYR A 24 -12.18 -6.48 -5.63
C TYR A 24 -11.29 -6.85 -6.81
N ILE A 25 -10.22 -6.08 -7.07
CA ILE A 25 -9.24 -6.44 -8.09
C ILE A 25 -8.56 -7.76 -7.71
N CYS A 26 -8.07 -7.89 -6.48
CA CYS A 26 -7.41 -9.11 -6.02
C CYS A 26 -8.33 -10.34 -6.07
N ASP A 27 -9.61 -10.20 -5.72
CA ASP A 27 -10.57 -11.30 -5.70
C ASP A 27 -10.88 -11.84 -7.12
N GLU A 28 -10.74 -11.01 -8.15
CA GLU A 28 -10.97 -11.40 -9.56
C GLU A 28 -9.81 -12.23 -10.16
N PHE A 29 -8.60 -12.13 -9.58
CA PHE A 29 -7.43 -12.88 -10.05
C PHE A 29 -7.12 -14.05 -9.13
N ALA A 30 -6.69 -15.18 -9.71
CA ALA A 30 -6.11 -16.27 -8.91
C ALA A 30 -4.90 -15.75 -8.13
N ALA A 31 -4.79 -16.12 -6.85
CA ALA A 31 -3.77 -15.60 -5.91
C ALA A 31 -2.33 -15.71 -6.44
N ASP A 32 -2.04 -16.70 -7.28
CA ASP A 32 -0.71 -16.94 -7.86
C ASP A 32 -0.29 -15.90 -8.91
N ASN A 33 -1.19 -15.02 -9.34
CA ASN A 33 -0.94 -14.06 -10.43
C ASN A 33 -0.92 -12.59 -9.98
N ILE A 34 -1.14 -12.29 -8.70
CA ILE A 34 -1.20 -10.91 -8.20
C ILE A 34 -0.41 -10.75 -6.90
N LEU A 35 0.34 -9.65 -6.81
CA LEU A 35 1.03 -9.22 -5.60
C LEU A 35 0.47 -7.87 -5.15
N ARG A 36 0.03 -7.81 -3.91
CA ARG A 36 -0.41 -6.57 -3.25
C ARG A 36 0.70 -6.04 -2.35
N ILE A 37 1.04 -4.77 -2.51
CA ILE A 37 1.98 -4.04 -1.66
C ILE A 37 1.26 -2.82 -1.10
N GLU A 38 1.11 -2.77 0.23
CA GLU A 38 0.49 -1.64 0.92
C GLU A 38 1.56 -0.71 1.48
N HIS A 39 1.62 0.53 0.99
CA HIS A 39 2.64 1.50 1.44
C HIS A 39 2.56 1.73 2.96
N ASP A 40 1.36 1.69 3.54
CA ASP A 40 1.13 1.87 4.98
C ASP A 40 1.78 0.76 5.83
N SER A 41 2.04 -0.42 5.26
CA SER A 41 2.76 -1.50 5.94
C SER A 41 4.28 -1.26 6.03
N TYR A 42 4.80 -0.25 5.32
CA TYR A 42 6.23 0.07 5.27
C TYR A 42 6.55 1.43 5.88
N TYR A 43 5.66 1.97 6.73
CA TYR A 43 6.01 3.14 7.52
C TYR A 43 7.25 2.85 8.37
N ARG A 44 8.21 3.78 8.32
CA ARG A 44 9.41 3.70 9.16
C ARG A 44 9.01 3.84 10.62
N GLU A 45 9.51 2.92 11.45
CA GLU A 45 9.30 3.02 12.89
C GLU A 45 10.08 4.20 13.50
N LEU A 46 9.37 5.06 14.23
CA LEU A 46 9.92 6.28 14.83
C LEU A 46 10.00 6.23 16.36
N GLN A 47 9.91 5.04 16.97
CA GLN A 47 9.93 4.90 18.43
C GLN A 47 11.20 5.44 19.08
N HIS A 48 12.31 5.51 18.33
CA HIS A 48 13.59 6.07 18.76
C HIS A 48 13.59 7.60 18.89
N LEU A 49 12.58 8.31 18.37
CA LEU A 49 12.48 9.76 18.42
C LEU A 49 11.58 10.23 19.57
N PRO A 50 11.89 11.39 20.20
CA PRO A 50 10.98 12.05 21.13
C PRO A 50 9.63 12.38 20.47
N PHE A 51 8.56 12.44 21.28
CA PHE A 51 7.22 12.73 20.77
C PHE A 51 7.15 14.02 19.93
N GLU A 52 7.83 15.09 20.36
CA GLU A 52 7.87 16.37 19.64
C GLU A 52 8.48 16.28 18.25
N GLU A 53 9.39 15.32 18.03
CA GLU A 53 9.99 15.07 16.72
C GLU A 53 9.13 14.14 15.87
N ARG A 54 8.45 13.15 16.50
CA ARG A 54 7.52 12.25 15.80
C ARG A 54 6.37 12.99 15.15
N VAL A 55 5.81 14.00 15.82
CA VAL A 55 4.65 14.78 15.32
C VAL A 55 4.99 15.61 14.07
N LYS A 56 6.28 15.83 13.76
CA LYS A 56 6.72 16.55 12.56
C LYS A 56 6.85 15.66 11.32
N GLN A 57 6.61 14.36 11.45
CA GLN A 57 6.76 13.39 10.37
C GLN A 57 5.38 13.08 9.75
N ASN A 58 5.29 13.23 8.43
CA ASN A 58 4.14 12.94 7.54
C ASN A 58 2.82 13.63 7.88
#